data_AF-A0A7W0FC39-F1
#
_entry.id   AF-A0A7W0FC39-F1
#
_cell.length_a   1.000
_cell.length_b   1.000
_cell.length_c   1.000
_cell.angle_alpha   90.00
_cell.angle_beta   90.00
_cell.angle_gamma   90.00
#
_symmetry.space_group_name_H-M   'P 1'
#
loop_
_entity.id
_entity.type
_entity.pdbx_description
1 polymer ?
#
loop_
_entity_poly.entity_id
_entity_poly.type
_entity_poly.pdbx_seq_one_letter_code
_entity_poly.pdbx_strand_id
1 'polypeptide(L)'
;MYGNISGLKKDYLYSLEKIYRRKVPADKVITPELARYLTELSSEIGRQIGLLITRDGKITHVIVGDAKGVFISGLEDFPLGRRALRGIRLVHTHLTNEPLSQDDLTDLALLRLDIIAAIGVKDNLPDNIYTAHLMPRGSEKPVDVSPPVNFYRFNLDFISFIESLEEEMDRKRLFDQKDLREKSILISVSKKPKYEQEDSLEELKELAFSSDVLVLDVVIQRPKDINPKYLMGEGKLKDVIINALNKGATLLIFDQDLNPSQVKEIGELTELKVIDRSQLILDIFARRAHSRDGKVQVELAQLKYRLPRLTGKGTAMSRLMGGIGGRGPGEMKLEIDRRRVRDRITLLEKELKSLGEARKQRKQRRVEKRIPIVSIIGYTNAGKSTLLNSLTRSGVFVEGKMFATLDTASRRLRFPKERDVIITDTVGFIRDLPKDLMTAFKSTLEELQDA
;
A
#
# COMPACT_ATOMS: atom_id res chain seq x y z
N MET A 1 3.60 2.21 -27.05
CA MET A 1 2.42 1.39 -27.41
C MET A 1 2.30 0.28 -26.39
N TYR A 2 1.08 -0.02 -25.97
CA TYR A 2 0.78 -0.93 -24.86
C TYR A 2 -0.28 -1.95 -25.27
N GLY A 3 -0.41 -3.04 -24.51
CA GLY A 3 -1.43 -4.06 -24.71
C GLY A 3 -1.06 -5.14 -25.75
N ASN A 4 -2.08 -5.74 -26.38
CA ASN A 4 -1.93 -6.86 -27.30
C ASN A 4 -1.54 -6.37 -28.71
N ILE A 5 -0.24 -6.25 -28.95
CA ILE A 5 0.32 -5.87 -30.27
C ILE A 5 0.71 -7.08 -31.13
N SER A 6 0.61 -8.29 -30.58
CA SER A 6 1.01 -9.52 -31.26
C SER A 6 0.12 -9.80 -32.47
N GLY A 7 0.75 -10.10 -33.60
CA GLY A 7 0.09 -10.43 -34.86
C GLY A 7 -0.39 -9.23 -35.69
N LEU A 8 -0.11 -7.99 -35.28
CA LEU A 8 -0.45 -6.80 -36.07
C LEU A 8 0.51 -6.61 -37.25
N LYS A 9 -0.05 -6.26 -38.42
CA LYS A 9 0.74 -5.84 -39.59
C LYS A 9 1.53 -4.57 -39.27
N LYS A 10 2.70 -4.41 -39.91
CA LYS A 10 3.56 -3.22 -39.72
C LYS A 10 2.84 -1.89 -39.99
N ASP A 11 1.94 -1.88 -40.98
CA ASP A 11 1.18 -0.67 -41.33
C ASP A 11 0.24 -0.23 -40.20
N TYR A 12 -0.38 -1.19 -39.50
CA TYR A 12 -1.21 -0.89 -38.32
C TYR A 12 -0.37 -0.35 -37.15
N LEU A 13 0.82 -0.91 -36.91
CA LEU A 13 1.72 -0.39 -35.89
C LEU A 13 2.14 1.06 -36.18
N TYR A 14 2.46 1.36 -37.43
CA TYR A 14 2.79 2.72 -37.85
C TYR A 14 1.61 3.69 -37.71
N SER A 15 0.40 3.25 -38.04
CA SER A 15 -0.84 4.01 -37.82
C SER A 15 -1.10 4.29 -36.34
N LEU A 16 -0.90 3.31 -35.47
CA LEU A 16 -1.01 3.47 -34.01
C LEU A 16 0.03 4.44 -33.46
N GLU A 17 1.28 4.41 -33.95
CA GLU A 17 2.33 5.34 -33.53
C GLU A 17 2.03 6.80 -33.91
N LYS A 18 1.39 7.04 -35.06
CA LYS A 18 0.98 8.39 -35.48
C LYS A 18 0.03 9.04 -34.49
N ILE A 19 -0.72 8.26 -33.71
CA ILE A 19 -1.67 8.80 -32.73
C ILE A 19 -0.95 9.65 -31.67
N TYR A 20 0.25 9.27 -31.22
CA TYR A 20 1.02 10.03 -30.23
C TYR A 20 1.39 11.46 -30.69
N ARG A 21 1.38 11.71 -32.01
CA ARG A 21 1.69 13.04 -32.57
C ARG A 21 0.48 13.97 -32.56
N ARG A 22 -0.71 13.45 -32.29
CA ARG A 22 -1.94 14.23 -32.20
C ARG A 22 -2.06 14.85 -30.81
N LYS A 23 -2.77 15.97 -30.74
CA LYS A 23 -3.11 16.67 -29.50
C LYS A 23 -4.61 16.86 -29.44
N VAL A 24 -5.18 16.63 -28.27
CA VAL A 24 -6.60 16.91 -28.01
C VAL A 24 -6.69 18.28 -27.34
N PRO A 25 -7.62 19.17 -27.69
CA PRO A 25 -7.87 20.38 -26.91
C PRO A 25 -8.18 20.05 -25.45
N ALA A 26 -7.76 20.89 -24.51
CA ALA A 26 -7.94 20.64 -23.08
C ALA A 26 -9.42 20.59 -22.68
N ASP A 27 -10.26 21.39 -23.32
CA ASP A 27 -11.71 21.47 -23.14
C ASP A 27 -12.48 20.28 -23.74
N LYS A 28 -11.83 19.42 -24.54
CA LYS A 28 -12.50 18.28 -25.19
C LYS A 28 -12.07 16.97 -24.58
N VAL A 29 -13.00 16.01 -24.42
CA VAL A 29 -12.66 14.61 -24.09
C VAL A 29 -11.84 13.99 -25.22
N ILE A 30 -12.31 14.15 -26.46
CA ILE A 30 -11.66 13.70 -27.70
C ILE A 30 -12.15 14.56 -28.87
N THR A 31 -11.32 14.77 -29.88
CA THR A 31 -11.70 15.47 -31.12
C THR A 31 -12.43 14.52 -32.09
N PRO A 32 -13.41 14.99 -32.89
CA PRO A 32 -14.08 14.16 -33.89
C PRO A 32 -13.14 13.46 -34.89
N GLU A 33 -12.07 14.14 -35.30
CA GLU A 33 -11.08 13.62 -36.25
C GLU A 33 -10.25 12.48 -35.65
N LEU A 34 -9.97 12.55 -34.35
CA LEU A 34 -9.29 11.48 -33.62
C LEU A 34 -10.23 10.32 -33.35
N ALA A 35 -11.47 10.58 -32.94
CA ALA A 35 -12.46 9.54 -32.72
C ALA A 35 -12.71 8.73 -33.99
N ARG A 36 -12.94 9.40 -35.13
CA ARG A 36 -13.09 8.73 -36.43
C ARG A 36 -11.87 7.87 -36.78
N TYR A 37 -10.66 8.41 -36.58
CA TYR A 37 -9.44 7.66 -36.83
C TYR A 37 -9.30 6.41 -35.94
N LEU A 38 -9.70 6.51 -34.67
CA LEU A 38 -9.70 5.38 -33.74
C LEU A 38 -10.73 4.32 -34.12
N THR A 39 -11.96 4.69 -34.46
CA THR A 39 -13.02 3.73 -34.79
C THR A 39 -12.72 2.99 -36.08
N GLU A 40 -12.19 3.69 -37.09
CA GLU A 40 -11.74 3.09 -38.35
C GLU A 40 -10.63 2.06 -38.10
N LEU A 41 -9.57 2.47 -37.40
CA LEU A 41 -8.44 1.60 -37.09
C LEU A 41 -8.82 0.43 -36.19
N SER A 42 -9.72 0.65 -35.22
CA SER A 42 -10.21 -0.39 -34.32
C SER A 42 -11.02 -1.45 -35.06
N SER A 43 -11.87 -1.02 -36.00
CA SER A 43 -12.66 -1.92 -36.85
C SER A 43 -11.76 -2.73 -37.79
N GLU A 44 -10.78 -2.11 -38.44
CA GLU A 44 -9.82 -2.80 -39.32
C GLU A 44 -8.96 -3.82 -38.58
N ILE A 45 -8.50 -3.48 -37.36
CA ILE A 45 -7.69 -4.37 -36.53
C ILE A 45 -8.56 -5.48 -35.88
N GLY A 46 -9.86 -5.22 -35.69
CA GLY A 46 -10.77 -6.10 -34.94
C GLY A 46 -10.44 -6.14 -33.45
N ARG A 47 -9.89 -5.05 -32.89
CA ARG A 47 -9.56 -4.93 -31.46
C ARG A 47 -9.94 -3.54 -30.96
N GLN A 48 -10.31 -3.44 -29.68
CA GLN A 48 -10.49 -2.15 -29.03
C GLN A 48 -9.17 -1.37 -28.98
N ILE A 49 -9.24 -0.06 -29.16
CA ILE A 49 -8.09 0.85 -29.06
C ILE A 49 -8.40 1.86 -27.96
N GLY A 50 -7.56 1.90 -26.93
CA GLY A 50 -7.64 2.85 -25.83
C GLY A 50 -6.54 3.91 -25.88
N LEU A 51 -6.86 5.12 -25.45
CA LEU A 51 -5.96 6.25 -25.31
C LEU A 51 -5.99 6.75 -23.87
N LEU A 52 -4.82 6.96 -23.29
CA LEU A 52 -4.68 7.78 -22.09
C LEU A 52 -4.26 9.18 -22.49
N ILE A 53 -5.07 10.15 -22.08
CA ILE A 53 -4.94 11.56 -22.44
C ILE A 53 -4.84 12.36 -21.15
N THR A 54 -3.82 13.22 -21.08
CA THR A 54 -3.61 14.15 -19.97
C THR A 54 -4.55 15.36 -20.07
N ARG A 55 -4.70 16.13 -18.98
CA ARG A 55 -5.56 17.32 -18.97
C ARG A 55 -5.14 18.40 -19.98
N ASP A 56 -3.85 18.53 -20.28
CA ASP A 56 -3.34 19.44 -21.32
C ASP A 56 -3.47 18.84 -22.74
N GLY A 57 -4.03 17.64 -22.85
CA GLY A 57 -4.43 17.03 -24.11
C GLY A 57 -3.36 16.18 -24.79
N LYS A 58 -2.23 15.92 -24.14
CA LYS A 58 -1.18 15.04 -24.65
C LYS A 58 -1.59 13.58 -24.50
N ILE A 59 -1.46 12.82 -25.58
CA ILE A 59 -1.67 11.37 -25.60
C ILE A 59 -0.41 10.70 -25.07
N THR A 60 -0.52 10.03 -23.93
CA THR A 60 0.61 9.39 -23.25
C THR A 60 0.67 7.90 -23.51
N HIS A 61 -0.48 7.28 -23.75
CA HIS A 61 -0.59 5.86 -24.06
C HIS A 61 -1.56 5.64 -25.21
N VAL A 62 -1.16 4.74 -26.10
CA VAL A 62 -2.00 4.09 -27.10
C VAL A 62 -1.96 2.60 -26.76
N ILE A 63 -3.12 2.07 -26.40
CA ILE A 63 -3.30 0.73 -25.84
C ILE A 63 -4.14 -0.07 -26.83
N VAL A 64 -3.64 -1.22 -27.25
CA VAL A 64 -4.39 -2.17 -28.07
C VAL A 64 -4.96 -3.24 -27.15
N GLY A 65 -6.29 -3.30 -27.08
CA GLY A 65 -7.02 -4.27 -26.30
C GLY A 65 -7.22 -5.60 -27.03
N ASP A 66 -8.21 -6.35 -26.57
CA ASP A 66 -8.82 -7.44 -27.33
C ASP A 66 -10.23 -7.02 -27.80
N ALA A 67 -11.09 -7.99 -28.11
CA ALA A 67 -12.47 -7.70 -28.51
C ALA A 67 -13.38 -7.30 -27.33
N LYS A 68 -12.96 -7.57 -26.09
CA LYS A 68 -13.77 -7.42 -24.86
C LYS A 68 -13.34 -6.23 -24.01
N GLY A 69 -12.09 -5.77 -24.10
CA GLY A 69 -11.60 -4.66 -23.29
C GLY A 69 -10.16 -4.26 -23.56
N VAL A 70 -9.69 -3.28 -22.79
CA VAL A 70 -8.35 -2.71 -22.87
C VAL A 70 -7.62 -2.92 -21.55
N PHE A 71 -6.38 -3.40 -21.58
CA PHE A 71 -5.57 -3.59 -20.37
C PHE A 71 -4.66 -2.37 -20.10
N ILE A 72 -4.93 -1.64 -19.02
CA ILE A 72 -4.22 -0.41 -18.67
C ILE A 72 -2.99 -0.73 -17.81
N SER A 73 -1.83 -0.25 -18.23
CA SER A 73 -0.55 -0.41 -17.52
C SER A 73 0.40 0.74 -17.84
N GLY A 74 1.47 0.90 -17.07
CA GLY A 74 2.50 1.91 -17.34
C GLY A 74 2.21 3.29 -16.75
N LEU A 75 1.51 3.35 -15.62
CA LEU A 75 1.09 4.61 -14.99
C LEU A 75 2.09 5.17 -13.98
N GLU A 76 3.35 4.73 -14.01
CA GLU A 76 4.38 5.16 -13.04
C GLU A 76 4.64 6.68 -13.08
N ASP A 77 4.44 7.30 -14.24
CA ASP A 77 4.57 8.76 -14.44
C ASP A 77 3.35 9.55 -13.94
N PHE A 78 2.26 8.86 -13.57
CA PHE A 78 1.00 9.41 -13.08
C PHE A 78 0.60 8.77 -11.75
N PRO A 79 1.45 8.90 -10.70
CA PRO A 79 1.16 8.28 -9.42
C PRO A 79 -0.09 8.87 -8.80
N LEU A 80 -0.87 8.03 -8.11
CA LEU A 80 -1.94 8.48 -7.20
C LEU A 80 -1.34 9.37 -6.10
N GLY A 81 -1.29 10.68 -6.37
CA GLY A 81 -0.81 11.69 -5.42
C GLY A 81 -1.88 12.12 -4.43
N ARG A 82 -1.78 13.34 -3.89
CA ARG A 82 -2.79 13.93 -3.00
C ARG A 82 -4.06 14.41 -3.72
N ARG A 83 -4.07 14.40 -5.05
CA ARG A 83 -5.23 14.84 -5.84
C ARG A 83 -6.37 13.85 -5.73
N ALA A 84 -7.59 14.32 -5.95
CA ALA A 84 -8.78 13.47 -5.91
C ALA A 84 -8.85 12.56 -7.14
N LEU A 85 -8.32 13.00 -8.27
CA LEU A 85 -8.26 12.27 -9.53
C LEU A 85 -6.81 12.27 -10.07
N ARG A 86 -6.50 11.31 -10.94
CA ARG A 86 -5.14 11.04 -11.42
C ARG A 86 -4.65 12.09 -12.43
N GLY A 87 -5.55 12.87 -13.04
CA GLY A 87 -5.18 13.86 -14.05
C GLY A 87 -5.07 13.29 -15.47
N ILE A 88 -5.63 12.09 -15.67
CA ILE A 88 -5.68 11.42 -16.97
C ILE A 88 -7.08 10.89 -17.23
N ARG A 89 -7.51 10.96 -18.49
CA ARG A 89 -8.75 10.37 -18.99
C ARG A 89 -8.46 9.19 -19.89
N LEU A 90 -9.32 8.17 -19.84
CA LEU A 90 -9.30 7.05 -20.76
C LEU A 90 -10.38 7.24 -21.82
N VAL A 91 -9.99 7.16 -23.08
CA VAL A 91 -10.93 7.10 -24.22
C VAL A 91 -10.65 5.82 -24.99
N HIS A 92 -11.64 4.96 -25.18
CA HIS A 92 -11.48 3.70 -25.90
C HIS A 92 -12.65 3.42 -26.85
N THR A 93 -12.45 2.47 -27.77
CA THR A 93 -13.47 2.07 -28.74
C THR A 93 -14.20 0.80 -28.30
N HIS A 94 -15.51 0.74 -28.55
CA HIS A 94 -16.36 -0.44 -28.34
C HIS A 94 -16.85 -0.95 -29.70
N LEU A 95 -16.41 -2.15 -30.08
CA LEU A 95 -16.62 -2.70 -31.43
C LEU A 95 -18.10 -2.99 -31.72
N THR A 96 -18.92 -3.26 -30.70
CA THR A 96 -20.35 -3.55 -30.86
C THR A 96 -21.26 -2.43 -30.34
N ASN A 97 -20.71 -1.22 -30.11
CA ASN A 97 -21.43 -0.07 -29.58
C ASN A 97 -22.14 -0.37 -28.25
N GLU A 98 -21.55 -1.24 -27.43
CA GLU A 98 -22.04 -1.63 -26.12
C GLU A 98 -21.79 -0.54 -25.06
N PRO A 99 -22.59 -0.46 -23.98
CA PRO A 99 -22.30 0.42 -22.85
C PRO A 99 -20.99 0.08 -22.13
N LEU A 100 -20.53 0.97 -21.25
CA LEU A 100 -19.40 0.72 -20.35
C LEU A 100 -19.62 -0.56 -19.55
N SER A 101 -18.61 -1.43 -19.54
CA SER A 101 -18.61 -2.69 -18.80
C SER A 101 -18.34 -2.46 -17.30
N GLN A 102 -18.60 -3.48 -16.48
CA GLN A 102 -18.25 -3.41 -15.06
C GLN A 102 -16.73 -3.31 -14.84
N ASP A 103 -15.93 -3.85 -15.75
CA ASP A 103 -14.47 -3.76 -15.70
C ASP A 103 -14.02 -2.30 -15.95
N ASP A 104 -14.64 -1.60 -16.91
CA ASP A 104 -14.39 -0.18 -17.18
C ASP A 104 -14.67 0.70 -15.95
N LEU A 105 -15.79 0.46 -15.27
CA LEU A 105 -16.14 1.19 -14.04
C LEU A 105 -15.20 0.86 -12.87
N THR A 106 -14.72 -0.38 -12.83
CA THR A 106 -13.75 -0.83 -11.82
C THR A 106 -12.39 -0.17 -12.05
N ASP A 107 -11.94 -0.09 -13.30
CA ASP A 107 -10.70 0.58 -13.68
C ASP A 107 -10.77 2.08 -13.43
N LEU A 108 -11.90 2.74 -13.77
CA LEU A 108 -12.17 4.13 -13.42
C LEU A 108 -11.96 4.39 -11.92
N ALA A 109 -12.47 3.50 -11.07
CA ALA A 109 -12.41 3.64 -9.61
C ALA A 109 -11.04 3.29 -9.01
N LEU A 110 -10.41 2.20 -9.44
CA LEU A 110 -9.10 1.77 -8.94
C LEU A 110 -7.98 2.70 -9.41
N LEU A 111 -8.03 3.13 -10.67
CA LEU A 111 -7.04 4.04 -11.23
C LEU A 111 -7.37 5.50 -10.93
N ARG A 112 -8.58 5.82 -10.45
CA ARG A 112 -9.04 7.20 -10.23
C ARG A 112 -8.87 8.09 -11.45
N LEU A 113 -9.28 7.58 -12.62
CA LEU A 113 -9.24 8.36 -13.85
C LEU A 113 -10.18 9.58 -13.72
N ASP A 114 -9.85 10.65 -14.42
CA ASP A 114 -10.67 11.86 -14.46
C ASP A 114 -12.06 11.55 -15.07
N ILE A 115 -12.06 10.80 -16.17
CA ILE A 115 -13.25 10.29 -16.86
C ILE A 115 -12.86 9.05 -17.68
N ILE A 116 -13.82 8.15 -17.90
CA ILE A 116 -13.74 7.09 -18.91
C ILE A 116 -14.78 7.36 -20.01
N ALA A 117 -14.38 7.19 -21.27
CA ALA A 117 -15.26 7.39 -22.41
C ALA A 117 -15.10 6.27 -23.45
N ALA A 118 -16.17 5.50 -23.67
CA ALA A 118 -16.24 4.49 -24.71
C ALA A 118 -16.95 5.03 -25.95
N ILE A 119 -16.35 4.89 -27.12
CA ILE A 119 -16.91 5.29 -28.41
C ILE A 119 -17.33 4.03 -29.15
N GLY A 120 -18.63 3.88 -29.37
CA GLY A 120 -19.16 2.79 -30.16
C GLY A 120 -18.82 2.93 -31.64
N VAL A 121 -18.48 1.80 -32.26
CA VAL A 121 -18.18 1.71 -33.67
C VAL A 121 -19.42 1.24 -34.44
N LYS A 122 -19.76 1.97 -35.51
CA LYS A 122 -20.78 1.55 -36.48
C LYS A 122 -20.34 1.99 -37.87
N ASP A 123 -20.30 1.06 -38.82
CA ASP A 123 -19.86 1.32 -40.20
C ASP A 123 -18.48 2.03 -40.26
N ASN A 124 -17.54 1.61 -39.40
CA ASN A 124 -16.20 2.18 -39.20
C ASN A 124 -16.17 3.63 -38.67
N LEU A 125 -17.32 4.18 -38.30
CA LEU A 125 -17.47 5.54 -37.78
C LEU A 125 -17.88 5.54 -36.30
N PRO A 126 -17.65 6.66 -35.59
CA PRO A 126 -18.20 6.87 -34.25
C PRO A 126 -19.73 6.94 -34.28
N ASP A 127 -20.38 6.14 -33.42
CA ASP A 127 -21.82 6.16 -33.21
C ASP A 127 -22.19 6.82 -31.89
N ASN A 128 -22.39 6.07 -30.81
CA ASN A 128 -22.64 6.62 -29.48
C ASN A 128 -21.34 6.76 -28.68
N ILE A 129 -21.33 7.71 -27.76
CA ILE A 129 -20.34 7.81 -26.70
C ILE A 129 -21.00 7.55 -25.36
N TYR A 130 -20.33 6.70 -24.57
CA TYR A 130 -20.70 6.36 -23.21
C TYR A 130 -19.63 6.92 -22.28
N THR A 131 -20.04 7.67 -21.26
CA THR A 131 -19.07 8.30 -20.34
C THR A 131 -19.42 8.00 -18.90
N ALA A 132 -18.39 7.87 -18.06
CA ALA A 132 -18.55 7.75 -16.62
C ALA A 132 -17.43 8.48 -15.87
N HIS A 133 -17.75 8.99 -14.69
CA HIS A 133 -16.82 9.69 -13.82
C HIS A 133 -17.05 9.34 -12.35
N LEU A 134 -16.03 9.58 -11.51
CA LEU A 134 -16.14 9.36 -10.07
C LEU A 134 -16.93 10.46 -9.40
N MET A 135 -17.83 10.07 -8.50
CA MET A 135 -18.61 11.02 -7.74
C MET A 135 -17.90 11.43 -6.44
N PRO A 136 -18.14 12.65 -5.95
CA PRO A 136 -17.70 13.06 -4.63
C PRO A 136 -18.24 12.14 -3.55
N ARG A 137 -17.50 12.05 -2.44
CA ARG A 137 -17.88 11.22 -1.31
C ARG A 137 -19.27 11.59 -0.78
N GLY A 138 -20.07 10.60 -0.41
CA GLY A 138 -21.41 10.80 0.15
C GLY A 138 -22.52 10.93 -0.90
N SER A 139 -22.18 10.91 -2.19
CA SER A 139 -23.15 10.72 -3.26
C SER A 139 -23.79 9.33 -3.18
N GLU A 140 -25.02 9.19 -3.69
CA GLU A 140 -25.77 7.92 -3.69
C GLU A 140 -25.02 6.78 -4.39
N LYS A 141 -24.32 7.11 -5.48
CA LYS A 141 -23.47 6.19 -6.23
C LYS A 141 -22.04 6.71 -6.28
N PRO A 142 -21.02 5.84 -6.18
CA PRO A 142 -19.61 6.23 -6.25
C PRO A 142 -19.16 6.60 -7.67
N VAL A 143 -19.90 6.15 -8.68
CA VAL A 143 -19.66 6.39 -10.09
C VAL A 143 -20.96 6.87 -10.70
N ASP A 144 -20.89 7.96 -11.47
CA ASP A 144 -21.99 8.40 -12.32
C ASP A 144 -21.73 7.94 -13.76
N VAL A 145 -22.74 7.30 -14.35
CA VAL A 145 -22.70 6.79 -15.73
C VAL A 145 -23.72 7.58 -16.52
N SER A 146 -23.22 8.40 -17.45
CA SER A 146 -24.08 9.24 -18.28
C SER A 146 -24.87 8.38 -19.30
N PRO A 147 -26.08 8.81 -19.68
CA PRO A 147 -26.83 8.14 -20.73
C PRO A 147 -26.07 8.19 -22.08
N PRO A 148 -26.32 7.23 -22.99
CA PRO A 148 -25.69 7.25 -24.31
C PRO A 148 -26.07 8.51 -25.08
N VAL A 149 -25.07 9.16 -25.67
CA VAL A 149 -25.26 10.32 -26.53
C VAL A 149 -24.65 10.01 -27.89
N ASN A 150 -25.31 10.45 -28.97
CA ASN A 150 -24.68 10.41 -30.29
C ASN A 150 -23.36 11.21 -30.26
N PHE A 151 -22.27 10.61 -30.71
CA PHE A 151 -20.91 11.15 -30.60
C PHE A 151 -20.81 12.59 -31.15
N TYR A 152 -21.44 12.88 -32.29
CA TYR A 152 -21.37 14.21 -32.91
C TYR A 152 -22.21 15.28 -32.18
N ARG A 153 -23.10 14.87 -31.29
CA ARG A 153 -23.88 15.77 -30.41
C ARG A 153 -23.28 15.90 -29.02
N PHE A 154 -22.30 15.06 -28.68
CA PHE A 154 -21.65 15.11 -27.39
C PHE A 154 -20.80 16.38 -27.26
N ASN A 155 -21.14 17.21 -26.27
CA ASN A 155 -20.41 18.42 -25.97
C ASN A 155 -20.26 18.56 -24.46
N LEU A 156 -19.07 18.19 -23.97
CA LEU A 156 -18.64 18.39 -22.58
C LEU A 156 -17.41 19.29 -22.61
N ASP A 157 -17.47 20.42 -21.90
CA ASP A 157 -16.27 21.20 -21.57
C ASP A 157 -15.51 20.47 -20.47
N PHE A 158 -14.56 19.64 -20.87
CA PHE A 158 -13.86 18.69 -20.02
C PHE A 158 -13.10 19.39 -18.89
N ILE A 159 -12.39 20.47 -19.17
CA ILE A 159 -11.51 21.08 -18.17
C ILE A 159 -12.35 21.73 -17.07
N SER A 160 -13.36 22.51 -17.45
CA SER A 160 -14.30 23.14 -16.52
C SER A 160 -15.06 22.10 -15.68
N PHE A 161 -15.45 20.99 -16.30
CA PHE A 161 -16.13 19.89 -15.63
C PHE A 161 -15.24 19.23 -14.57
N ILE A 162 -14.00 18.87 -14.91
CA ILE A 162 -13.08 18.19 -13.98
C ILE A 162 -12.64 19.12 -12.85
N GLU A 163 -12.38 20.40 -13.13
CA GLU A 163 -12.03 21.37 -12.09
C GLU A 163 -13.17 21.53 -11.08
N SER A 164 -14.42 21.69 -11.54
CA SER A 164 -15.60 21.74 -10.66
C SER A 164 -15.77 20.44 -9.85
N LEU A 165 -15.54 19.28 -10.47
CA LEU A 165 -15.65 17.98 -9.81
C LEU A 165 -14.61 17.83 -8.72
N GLU A 166 -13.34 18.13 -9.00
CA GLU A 166 -12.26 18.06 -8.01
C GLU A 166 -12.48 19.02 -6.85
N GLU A 167 -12.96 20.25 -7.10
CA GLU A 167 -13.31 21.19 -6.03
C GLU A 167 -14.40 20.63 -5.12
N GLU A 168 -15.43 19.97 -5.68
CA GLU A 168 -16.46 19.32 -4.87
C GLU A 168 -15.89 18.13 -4.07
N MET A 169 -15.04 17.31 -4.69
CA MET A 169 -14.37 16.21 -4.01
C MET A 169 -13.49 16.69 -2.86
N ASP A 170 -12.74 17.77 -3.06
CA ASP A 170 -11.86 18.36 -2.06
C ASP A 170 -12.66 18.98 -0.90
N ARG A 171 -13.77 19.66 -1.17
CA ARG A 171 -14.67 20.18 -0.11
C ARG A 171 -15.25 19.09 0.78
N LYS A 172 -15.52 17.91 0.22
CA LYS A 172 -16.08 16.76 0.96
C LYS A 172 -15.01 15.87 1.63
N ARG A 173 -13.74 16.27 1.61
CA ARG A 173 -12.68 15.55 2.35
C ARG A 173 -12.84 15.76 3.85
N LEU A 174 -12.69 14.67 4.60
CA LEU A 174 -12.74 14.70 6.07
C LEU A 174 -11.48 15.30 6.72
N PHE A 175 -10.39 15.47 5.97
CA PHE A 175 -9.07 15.78 6.51
C PHE A 175 -8.38 16.86 5.71
N ASP A 176 -7.62 17.70 6.40
CA ASP A 176 -6.80 18.75 5.81
C ASP A 176 -5.77 18.14 4.84
N GLN A 177 -5.61 18.74 3.65
CA GLN A 177 -4.56 18.38 2.71
C GLN A 177 -3.15 18.67 3.27
N LYS A 178 -3.06 19.55 4.27
CA LYS A 178 -1.82 19.84 5.00
C LYS A 178 -1.44 18.74 5.99
N ASP A 179 -2.37 17.85 6.36
CA ASP A 179 -2.04 16.70 7.20
C ASP A 179 -1.15 15.73 6.41
N LEU A 180 0.13 15.69 6.78
CA LEU A 180 1.17 14.90 6.13
C LEU A 180 1.20 13.44 6.61
N ARG A 181 0.36 13.08 7.59
CA ARG A 181 0.32 11.73 8.14
C ARG A 181 -0.21 10.73 7.11
N GLU A 182 0.29 9.50 7.22
CA GLU A 182 -0.27 8.38 6.48
C GLU A 182 -1.71 8.12 6.94
N LYS A 183 -2.61 7.85 5.99
CA LYS A 183 -4.03 7.63 6.25
C LYS A 183 -4.36 6.18 5.91
N SER A 184 -4.81 5.42 6.91
CA SER A 184 -4.97 3.97 6.77
C SER A 184 -6.41 3.50 6.84
N ILE A 185 -6.71 2.44 6.08
CA ILE A 185 -7.83 1.53 6.38
C ILE A 185 -7.27 0.30 7.10
N LEU A 186 -7.85 -0.04 8.24
CA LEU A 186 -7.52 -1.28 8.94
C LEU A 186 -8.40 -2.41 8.42
N ILE A 187 -7.80 -3.57 8.18
CA ILE A 187 -8.49 -4.72 7.57
C ILE A 187 -8.24 -5.94 8.45
N SER A 188 -9.31 -6.58 8.92
CA SER A 188 -9.22 -7.89 9.57
C SER A 188 -10.02 -8.92 8.78
N VAL A 189 -9.33 -10.00 8.40
CA VAL A 189 -9.89 -11.12 7.64
C VAL A 189 -9.63 -12.40 8.42
N SER A 190 -10.67 -12.93 9.07
CA SER A 190 -10.52 -14.13 9.88
C SER A 190 -11.81 -14.92 10.01
N LYS A 191 -11.67 -16.23 10.24
CA LYS A 191 -12.76 -17.13 10.62
C LYS A 191 -13.18 -16.97 12.09
N LYS A 192 -12.37 -16.28 12.90
CA LYS A 192 -12.63 -16.02 14.32
C LYS A 192 -13.99 -15.33 14.53
N PRO A 193 -14.59 -15.43 15.73
CA PRO A 193 -15.75 -14.63 16.11
C PRO A 193 -15.50 -13.13 15.89
N LYS A 194 -16.58 -12.37 15.71
CA LYS A 194 -16.48 -10.93 15.44
C LYS A 194 -15.85 -10.17 16.62
N TYR A 195 -16.21 -10.52 17.86
CA TYR A 195 -15.67 -9.87 19.06
C TYR A 195 -14.13 -9.99 19.14
N GLU A 196 -13.56 -11.17 18.84
CA GLU A 196 -12.10 -11.33 18.86
C GLU A 196 -11.39 -10.48 17.79
N GLN A 197 -12.03 -10.29 16.64
CA GLN A 197 -11.50 -9.43 15.58
C GLN A 197 -11.62 -7.96 15.96
N GLU A 198 -12.72 -7.55 16.58
CA GLU A 198 -12.92 -6.20 17.09
C GLU A 198 -11.86 -5.86 18.15
N ASP A 199 -11.60 -6.77 19.11
CA ASP A 199 -10.54 -6.60 20.11
C ASP A 199 -9.16 -6.48 19.45
N SER A 200 -8.86 -7.34 18.47
CA SER A 200 -7.58 -7.31 17.74
C SER A 200 -7.38 -6.00 16.98
N LEU A 201 -8.46 -5.51 16.35
CA LEU A 201 -8.48 -4.25 15.62
C LEU A 201 -8.37 -3.03 16.52
N GLU A 202 -8.88 -3.09 17.75
CA GLU A 202 -8.71 -2.01 18.73
C GLU A 202 -7.22 -1.86 19.11
N GLU A 203 -6.53 -2.95 19.37
CA GLU A 203 -5.08 -2.95 19.57
C GLU A 203 -4.33 -2.49 18.29
N LEU A 204 -4.79 -2.88 17.10
CA LEU A 204 -4.20 -2.41 15.84
C LEU A 204 -4.39 -0.90 15.64
N LYS A 205 -5.51 -0.32 16.08
CA LYS A 205 -5.71 1.14 16.10
C LYS A 205 -4.70 1.83 17.00
N GLU A 206 -4.45 1.29 18.20
CA GLU A 206 -3.43 1.83 19.11
C GLU A 206 -2.02 1.75 18.51
N LEU A 207 -1.71 0.67 17.79
CA LEU A 207 -0.45 0.55 17.04
C LEU A 207 -0.35 1.60 15.93
N ALA A 208 -1.39 1.77 15.12
CA ALA A 208 -1.43 2.77 14.06
C ALA A 208 -1.25 4.19 14.62
N PHE A 209 -1.95 4.51 15.72
CA PHE A 209 -1.80 5.77 16.45
C PHE A 209 -0.36 5.98 16.95
N SER A 210 0.28 4.93 17.46
CA SER A 210 1.66 4.97 17.93
C SER A 210 2.69 5.18 16.81
N SER A 211 2.32 4.81 15.58
CA SER A 211 3.06 5.05 14.33
C SER A 211 2.71 6.37 13.64
N ASP A 212 1.94 7.24 14.28
CA ASP A 212 1.47 8.50 13.67
C ASP A 212 0.69 8.28 12.36
N VAL A 213 -0.08 7.19 12.31
CA VAL A 213 -0.96 6.84 11.20
C VAL A 213 -2.41 7.13 11.58
N LEU A 214 -3.12 7.85 10.72
CA LEU A 214 -4.52 8.21 10.91
C LEU A 214 -5.44 7.11 10.39
N VAL A 215 -6.21 6.49 11.28
CA VAL A 215 -7.18 5.45 10.90
C VAL A 215 -8.46 6.09 10.36
N LEU A 216 -8.75 5.84 9.08
CA LEU A 216 -9.92 6.38 8.38
C LEU A 216 -11.17 5.51 8.51
N ASP A 217 -10.95 4.19 8.56
CA ASP A 217 -12.02 3.19 8.61
C ASP A 217 -11.47 1.83 9.04
N VAL A 218 -12.39 0.93 9.36
CA VAL A 218 -12.10 -0.46 9.71
C VAL A 218 -12.99 -1.39 8.89
N VAL A 219 -12.38 -2.40 8.28
CA VAL A 219 -13.07 -3.44 7.52
C VAL A 219 -12.89 -4.76 8.24
N ILE A 220 -14.01 -5.40 8.60
CA ILE A 220 -14.04 -6.76 9.13
C ILE A 220 -14.67 -7.67 8.09
N GLN A 221 -13.93 -8.70 7.69
CA GLN A 221 -14.39 -9.71 6.74
C GLN A 221 -14.28 -11.11 7.35
N ARG A 222 -15.38 -11.84 7.36
CA ARG A 222 -15.45 -13.23 7.85
C ARG A 222 -15.75 -14.18 6.70
N PRO A 223 -14.74 -14.61 5.93
CA PRO A 223 -14.96 -15.51 4.81
C PRO A 223 -15.22 -16.94 5.29
N LYS A 224 -15.99 -17.71 4.51
CA LYS A 224 -16.14 -19.16 4.75
C LYS A 224 -14.80 -19.87 4.64
N ASP A 225 -14.02 -19.51 3.61
CA ASP A 225 -12.65 -19.97 3.37
C ASP A 225 -11.73 -18.81 3.01
N ILE A 226 -10.52 -18.83 3.57
CA ILE A 226 -9.52 -17.78 3.36
C ILE A 226 -8.89 -18.00 1.98
N ASN A 227 -8.97 -16.99 1.12
CA ASN A 227 -8.34 -17.06 -0.19
C ASN A 227 -6.81 -17.01 -0.02
N PRO A 228 -6.05 -17.97 -0.55
CA PRO A 228 -4.59 -18.00 -0.37
C PRO A 228 -3.88 -16.79 -0.99
N LYS A 229 -4.46 -16.16 -2.03
CA LYS A 229 -3.88 -14.99 -2.72
C LYS A 229 -4.21 -13.65 -2.08
N TYR A 230 -5.43 -13.47 -1.57
CA TYR A 230 -5.95 -12.15 -1.16
C TYR A 230 -6.52 -12.11 0.26
N LEU A 231 -6.51 -13.23 0.99
CA LEU A 231 -7.25 -13.51 2.24
C LEU A 231 -8.78 -13.51 2.09
N MET A 232 -9.32 -12.61 1.27
CA MET A 232 -10.72 -12.48 0.90
C MET A 232 -10.94 -12.71 -0.60
N GLY A 233 -12.17 -12.63 -1.09
CA GLY A 233 -12.43 -12.67 -2.54
C GLY A 233 -11.87 -11.43 -3.26
N GLU A 234 -11.45 -11.58 -4.52
CA GLU A 234 -10.88 -10.48 -5.31
C GLU A 234 -11.85 -9.30 -5.43
N GLY A 235 -13.13 -9.55 -5.72
CA GLY A 235 -14.15 -8.49 -5.79
C GLY A 235 -14.25 -7.71 -4.48
N LYS A 236 -14.25 -8.41 -3.33
CA LYS A 236 -14.28 -7.75 -2.02
C LYS A 236 -13.02 -6.93 -1.75
N LEU A 237 -11.85 -7.40 -2.19
CA LEU A 237 -10.61 -6.66 -2.08
C LEU A 237 -10.65 -5.38 -2.93
N LYS A 238 -11.14 -5.47 -4.18
CA LYS A 238 -11.36 -4.30 -5.05
C LYS A 238 -12.31 -3.31 -4.40
N ASP A 239 -13.43 -3.75 -3.83
CA ASP A 239 -14.38 -2.88 -3.11
C ASP A 239 -13.69 -2.14 -1.95
N VAL A 240 -12.85 -2.85 -1.18
CA VAL A 240 -12.11 -2.27 -0.06
C VAL A 240 -11.11 -1.23 -0.55
N ILE A 241 -10.38 -1.50 -1.64
CA ILE A 241 -9.44 -0.56 -2.25
C ILE A 241 -10.17 0.68 -2.77
N ILE A 242 -11.28 0.50 -3.50
CA ILE A 242 -12.09 1.62 -4.02
C ILE A 242 -12.61 2.49 -2.87
N ASN A 243 -13.12 1.88 -1.80
CA ASN A 243 -13.55 2.60 -0.60
C ASN A 243 -12.37 3.33 0.07
N ALA A 244 -11.20 2.69 0.18
CA ALA A 244 -10.00 3.29 0.73
C ALA A 244 -9.57 4.54 -0.06
N LEU A 245 -9.51 4.42 -1.39
CA LEU A 245 -9.18 5.51 -2.30
C LEU A 245 -10.21 6.66 -2.19
N ASN A 246 -11.50 6.35 -2.12
CA ASN A 246 -12.57 7.35 -1.95
C ASN A 246 -12.49 8.08 -0.61
N LYS A 247 -11.96 7.44 0.43
CA LYS A 247 -11.70 8.06 1.73
C LYS A 247 -10.38 8.84 1.78
N GLY A 248 -9.56 8.75 0.73
CA GLY A 248 -8.23 9.37 0.68
C GLY A 248 -7.20 8.61 1.52
N ALA A 249 -7.35 7.30 1.67
CA ALA A 249 -6.34 6.45 2.28
C ALA A 249 -5.08 6.41 1.41
N THR A 250 -3.93 6.31 2.06
CA THR A 250 -2.61 6.10 1.44
C THR A 250 -2.04 4.71 1.79
N LEU A 251 -2.63 4.05 2.80
CA LEU A 251 -2.13 2.82 3.40
C LEU A 251 -3.27 1.83 3.68
N LEU A 252 -3.02 0.55 3.42
CA LEU A 252 -3.84 -0.56 3.89
C LEU A 252 -3.05 -1.33 4.94
N ILE A 253 -3.64 -1.52 6.11
CA ILE A 253 -3.03 -2.26 7.22
C ILE A 253 -3.85 -3.51 7.48
N PHE A 254 -3.26 -4.68 7.21
CA PHE A 254 -3.86 -5.97 7.53
C PHE A 254 -3.51 -6.38 8.96
N ASP A 255 -4.51 -6.79 9.73
CA ASP A 255 -4.31 -7.32 11.09
C ASP A 255 -3.60 -8.69 11.06
N GLN A 256 -3.77 -9.45 9.99
CA GLN A 256 -3.12 -10.74 9.78
C GLN A 256 -1.78 -10.58 9.06
N ASP A 257 -0.83 -11.45 9.39
CA ASP A 257 0.44 -11.53 8.67
C ASP A 257 0.23 -11.95 7.22
N LEU A 258 0.78 -11.17 6.30
CA LEU A 258 0.71 -11.46 4.88
C LEU A 258 1.93 -12.25 4.43
N ASN A 259 1.69 -13.32 3.67
CA ASN A 259 2.76 -14.04 3.01
C ASN A 259 3.30 -13.25 1.79
N PRO A 260 4.53 -13.54 1.30
CA PRO A 260 5.12 -12.79 0.20
C PRO A 260 4.29 -12.76 -1.08
N SER A 261 3.60 -13.86 -1.40
CA SER A 261 2.72 -13.94 -2.57
C SER A 261 1.51 -13.03 -2.39
N GLN A 262 0.90 -13.00 -1.20
CA GLN A 262 -0.24 -12.11 -0.91
C GLN A 262 0.14 -10.64 -1.02
N VAL A 263 1.28 -10.24 -0.43
CA VAL A 263 1.76 -8.84 -0.54
C VAL A 263 1.97 -8.46 -2.00
N LYS A 264 2.51 -9.37 -2.82
CA LYS A 264 2.70 -9.15 -4.24
C LYS A 264 1.37 -8.99 -4.98
N GLU A 265 0.46 -9.95 -4.86
CA GLU A 265 -0.79 -9.98 -5.61
C GLU A 265 -1.71 -8.81 -5.20
N ILE A 266 -1.77 -8.46 -3.92
CA ILE A 266 -2.52 -7.27 -3.46
C ILE A 266 -1.86 -5.99 -4.01
N GLY A 267 -0.52 -5.90 -3.99
CA GLY A 267 0.22 -4.76 -4.52
C GLY A 267 0.14 -4.62 -6.05
N GLU A 268 -0.22 -5.67 -6.78
CA GLU A 268 -0.52 -5.58 -8.22
C GLU A 268 -1.91 -4.98 -8.49
N LEU A 269 -2.84 -5.02 -7.51
CA LEU A 269 -4.19 -4.46 -7.63
C LEU A 269 -4.31 -3.00 -7.18
N THR A 270 -3.34 -2.47 -6.44
CA THR A 270 -3.39 -1.11 -5.91
C THR A 270 -2.03 -0.46 -5.76
N GLU A 271 -1.97 0.85 -5.99
CA GLU A 271 -0.80 1.68 -5.69
C GLU A 271 -0.74 2.08 -4.20
N LEU A 272 -1.79 1.79 -3.42
CA LEU A 272 -1.77 2.02 -1.98
C LEU A 272 -0.66 1.19 -1.35
N LYS A 273 0.03 1.77 -0.37
CA LYS A 273 1.01 1.01 0.40
C LYS A 273 0.26 -0.07 1.19
N VAL A 274 0.74 -1.31 1.12
CA VAL A 274 0.15 -2.44 1.86
C VAL A 274 1.16 -2.90 2.90
N ILE A 275 0.73 -2.92 4.16
CA ILE A 275 1.50 -3.49 5.27
C ILE A 275 0.61 -4.42 6.10
N ASP A 276 1.24 -5.30 6.87
CA ASP A 276 0.56 -6.09 7.88
C ASP A 276 0.94 -5.62 9.29
N ARG A 277 0.33 -6.27 10.29
CA ARG A 277 0.57 -6.06 11.71
C ARG A 277 2.06 -6.20 12.05
N SER A 278 2.73 -7.23 11.54
CA SER A 278 4.16 -7.45 11.75
C SER A 278 5.02 -6.28 11.29
N GLN A 279 4.80 -5.78 10.07
CA GLN A 279 5.52 -4.63 9.53
C GLN A 279 5.21 -3.35 10.31
N LEU A 280 3.96 -3.13 10.73
CA LEU A 280 3.59 -1.97 11.55
C LEU A 280 4.33 -1.97 12.90
N ILE A 281 4.36 -3.11 13.59
CA ILE A 281 5.07 -3.29 14.85
C ILE A 281 6.57 -3.02 14.67
N LEU A 282 7.18 -3.58 13.62
CA LEU A 282 8.58 -3.34 13.27
C LEU A 282 8.89 -1.85 13.03
N ASP A 283 7.98 -1.13 12.37
CA ASP A 283 8.13 0.30 12.09
C ASP A 283 8.02 1.15 13.38
N ILE A 284 7.15 0.78 14.33
CA ILE A 284 7.09 1.42 15.66
C ILE A 284 8.43 1.22 16.38
N PHE A 285 8.93 -0.02 16.41
CA PHE A 285 10.19 -0.32 17.09
C PHE A 285 11.37 0.41 16.48
N ALA A 286 11.40 0.59 15.16
CA ALA A 286 12.49 1.30 14.50
C ALA A 286 12.55 2.78 14.95
N ARG A 287 11.39 3.39 15.25
CA ARG A 287 11.31 4.75 15.79
C ARG A 287 11.69 4.83 17.27
N ARG A 288 11.53 3.75 18.03
CA ARG A 288 11.76 3.67 19.49
C ARG A 288 13.15 3.13 19.87
N ALA A 289 13.86 2.51 18.93
CA ALA A 289 15.20 1.98 19.15
C ALA A 289 16.23 3.12 19.25
N HIS A 290 16.62 3.48 20.48
CA HIS A 290 17.60 4.53 20.73
C HIS A 290 18.99 3.94 20.99
N SER A 291 19.07 2.82 21.70
CA SER A 291 20.32 2.12 21.97
C SER A 291 20.91 1.49 20.71
N ARG A 292 22.23 1.32 20.69
CA ARG A 292 22.91 0.62 19.58
C ARG A 292 22.40 -0.82 19.43
N ASP A 293 22.17 -1.49 20.54
CA ASP A 293 21.67 -2.87 20.55
C ASP A 293 20.25 -2.96 20.00
N GLY A 294 19.34 -2.11 20.48
CA GLY A 294 17.97 -2.03 19.96
C GLY A 294 17.94 -1.70 18.47
N LYS A 295 18.79 -0.76 18.00
CA LYS A 295 18.86 -0.41 16.56
C LYS A 295 19.29 -1.59 15.71
N VAL A 296 20.36 -2.30 16.10
CA VAL A 296 20.86 -3.48 15.38
C VAL A 296 19.80 -4.59 15.37
N GLN A 297 19.12 -4.83 16.48
CA GLN A 297 18.06 -5.84 16.59
C GLN A 297 16.87 -5.55 15.70
N VAL A 298 16.37 -4.31 15.72
CA VAL A 298 15.21 -3.92 14.92
C VAL A 298 15.56 -3.89 13.43
N GLU A 299 16.73 -3.37 13.05
CA GLU A 299 17.19 -3.39 11.65
C GLU A 299 17.31 -4.83 11.14
N LEU A 300 17.90 -5.74 11.94
CA LEU A 300 18.01 -7.14 11.59
C LEU A 300 16.63 -7.79 11.38
N ALA A 301 15.68 -7.53 12.29
CA ALA A 301 14.32 -8.05 12.18
C ALA A 301 13.59 -7.50 10.95
N GLN A 302 13.71 -6.20 10.66
CA GLN A 302 13.14 -5.59 9.46
C GLN A 302 13.70 -6.20 8.18
N LEU A 303 15.02 -6.43 8.12
CA LEU A 303 15.64 -7.03 6.93
C LEU A 303 15.24 -8.50 6.76
N LYS A 304 15.20 -9.29 7.84
CA LYS A 304 14.73 -10.69 7.79
C LYS A 304 13.28 -10.79 7.33
N TYR A 305 12.42 -9.91 7.84
CA TYR A 305 11.01 -9.86 7.47
C TYR A 305 10.80 -9.41 6.01
N ARG A 306 11.55 -8.40 5.56
CA ARG A 306 11.46 -7.84 4.20
C ARG A 306 12.09 -8.72 3.13
N LEU A 307 13.21 -9.38 3.40
CA LEU A 307 13.97 -10.18 2.42
C LEU A 307 13.09 -11.14 1.58
N PRO A 308 12.24 -12.02 2.18
CA PRO A 308 11.39 -12.91 1.41
C PRO A 308 10.27 -12.17 0.65
N ARG A 309 9.95 -10.94 1.07
CA ARG A 309 8.91 -10.06 0.51
C ARG A 309 9.46 -9.02 -0.47
N LEU A 310 10.77 -9.01 -0.73
CA LEU A 310 11.37 -8.20 -1.79
C LEU A 310 10.94 -8.76 -3.13
N THR A 311 9.96 -8.10 -3.73
CA THR A 311 9.46 -8.36 -5.07
C THR A 311 9.88 -7.24 -6.01
N GLY A 312 9.99 -7.57 -7.30
CA GLY A 312 10.15 -6.56 -8.34
C GLY A 312 8.94 -5.68 -8.41
N LYS A 313 9.10 -4.38 -8.17
CA LYS A 313 8.15 -3.40 -8.71
C LYS A 313 8.17 -3.56 -10.25
N GLY A 314 7.07 -3.96 -10.86
CA GLY A 314 6.90 -3.89 -12.33
C GLY A 314 6.98 -5.21 -13.12
N THR A 315 6.43 -6.32 -12.63
CA THR A 315 6.36 -7.60 -13.38
C THR A 315 5.45 -7.59 -14.62
N ALA A 316 4.80 -6.48 -14.96
CA ALA A 316 4.09 -6.34 -16.24
C ALA A 316 5.04 -6.12 -17.42
N MET A 317 6.23 -5.54 -17.22
CA MET A 317 7.13 -5.17 -18.33
C MET A 317 8.14 -6.27 -18.71
N SER A 318 8.46 -7.20 -17.80
CA SER A 318 9.52 -8.19 -18.04
C SER A 318 9.10 -9.37 -18.93
N ARG A 319 7.79 -9.58 -19.17
CA ARG A 319 7.29 -10.68 -20.01
C ARG A 319 7.32 -10.41 -21.51
N LEU A 320 7.39 -9.15 -21.93
CA LEU A 320 7.39 -8.77 -23.36
C LEU A 320 8.80 -8.71 -24.00
N MET A 321 9.87 -8.76 -23.20
CA MET A 321 11.26 -8.71 -23.69
C MET A 321 11.96 -10.08 -23.58
N GLY A 322 11.20 -11.16 -23.78
CA GLY A 322 11.65 -12.55 -23.68
C GLY A 322 11.86 -13.20 -25.04
N GLY A 323 12.93 -12.81 -25.74
CA GLY A 323 13.45 -13.55 -26.88
C GLY A 323 14.89 -13.96 -26.60
N ILE A 324 15.12 -15.27 -26.41
CA ILE A 324 16.42 -15.94 -26.20
C ILE A 324 16.96 -15.85 -24.75
N GLY A 325 16.55 -16.80 -23.89
CA GLY A 325 17.37 -17.46 -22.86
C GLY A 325 18.05 -16.66 -21.72
N GLY A 326 18.02 -15.33 -21.73
CA GLY A 326 18.63 -14.48 -20.70
C GLY A 326 17.62 -14.01 -19.65
N ARG A 327 17.98 -14.10 -18.36
CA ARG A 327 17.24 -13.44 -17.28
C ARG A 327 17.15 -11.94 -17.56
N GLY A 328 15.96 -11.35 -17.40
CA GLY A 328 15.73 -9.94 -17.72
C GLY A 328 16.51 -8.98 -16.81
N PRO A 329 16.77 -7.73 -17.24
CA PRO A 329 17.50 -6.74 -16.44
C PRO A 329 16.85 -6.43 -15.07
N GLY A 330 15.52 -6.55 -14.98
CA GLY A 330 14.79 -6.42 -13.71
C GLY A 330 15.02 -7.56 -12.72
N GLU A 331 15.11 -8.80 -13.20
CA GLU A 331 15.40 -9.98 -12.37
C GLU A 331 16.83 -9.94 -11.83
N MET A 332 17.78 -9.49 -12.65
CA MET A 332 19.17 -9.32 -12.22
C MET A 332 19.31 -8.25 -11.13
N LYS A 333 18.61 -7.12 -11.25
CA LYS A 333 18.61 -6.07 -10.22
C LYS A 333 18.05 -6.58 -8.89
N LEU A 334 16.95 -7.33 -8.92
CA LEU A 334 16.36 -7.90 -7.71
C LEU A 334 17.26 -8.92 -7.02
N GLU A 335 17.97 -9.74 -7.80
CA GLU A 335 18.90 -10.71 -7.21
C GLU A 335 20.10 -10.00 -6.57
N ILE A 336 20.62 -8.94 -7.20
CA ILE A 336 21.67 -8.10 -6.61
C ILE A 336 21.18 -7.47 -5.30
N ASP A 337 19.97 -6.92 -5.28
CA ASP A 337 19.39 -6.32 -4.07
C ASP A 337 19.17 -7.35 -2.97
N ARG A 338 18.68 -8.56 -3.30
CA ARG A 338 18.57 -9.68 -2.36
C ARG A 338 19.92 -10.07 -1.78
N ARG A 339 20.97 -10.13 -2.61
CA ARG A 339 22.33 -10.43 -2.15
C ARG A 339 22.84 -9.38 -1.17
N ARG A 340 22.67 -8.09 -1.48
CA ARG A 340 23.06 -6.98 -0.58
C ARG A 340 22.35 -7.06 0.78
N VAL A 341 21.05 -7.38 0.77
CA VAL A 341 20.27 -7.55 2.00
C VAL A 341 20.78 -8.73 2.83
N ARG A 342 21.10 -9.86 2.19
CA ARG A 342 21.71 -11.02 2.88
C ARG A 342 23.06 -10.67 3.50
N ASP A 343 23.93 -9.98 2.77
CA ASP A 343 25.25 -9.57 3.28
C ASP A 343 25.11 -8.64 4.50
N ARG A 344 24.13 -7.72 4.46
CA ARG A 344 23.81 -6.83 5.59
C ARG A 344 23.28 -7.61 6.79
N ILE A 345 22.40 -8.59 6.57
CA ILE A 345 21.90 -9.49 7.64
C ILE A 345 23.09 -10.20 8.31
N THR A 346 24.01 -10.78 7.54
CA THR A 346 25.18 -11.47 8.10
C THR A 346 26.08 -10.55 8.92
N LEU A 347 26.23 -9.29 8.50
CA LEU A 347 27.01 -8.30 9.25
C LEU A 347 26.32 -7.93 10.57
N LEU A 348 25.01 -7.66 10.55
CA LEU A 348 24.23 -7.34 11.74
C LEU A 348 24.17 -8.52 12.73
N GLU A 349 24.11 -9.76 12.24
CA GLU A 349 24.16 -10.96 13.10
C GLU A 349 25.51 -11.08 13.84
N LYS A 350 26.62 -10.76 13.17
CA LYS A 350 27.96 -10.72 13.80
C LYS A 350 28.04 -9.60 14.83
N GLU A 351 27.50 -8.42 14.52
CA GLU A 351 27.45 -7.29 15.46
C GLU A 351 26.58 -7.61 16.68
N LEU A 352 25.42 -8.25 16.49
CA LEU A 352 24.55 -8.66 17.59
C LEU A 352 25.25 -9.67 18.52
N LYS A 353 26.04 -10.60 17.95
CA LYS A 353 26.81 -11.58 18.72
C LYS A 353 27.86 -10.90 19.62
N SER A 354 28.60 -9.92 19.10
CA SER A 354 29.61 -9.21 19.90
C SER A 354 28.98 -8.34 21.01
N LEU A 355 27.83 -7.71 20.73
CA LEU A 355 27.05 -7.00 21.75
C LEU A 355 26.52 -7.94 22.86
N GLY A 356 26.23 -9.21 22.51
CA GLY A 356 25.88 -10.26 23.46
C GLY A 356 27.00 -10.58 24.46
N GLU A 357 28.26 -10.61 24.02
CA GLU A 357 29.42 -10.87 24.89
C GLU A 357 29.64 -9.75 25.92
N ALA A 358 29.50 -8.48 25.50
CA ALA A 358 29.55 -7.34 26.40
C ALA A 358 28.43 -7.34 27.45
N ARG A 359 27.26 -7.90 27.13
CA ARG A 359 26.17 -8.11 28.11
C ARG A 359 26.53 -9.18 29.14
N LYS A 360 27.06 -10.32 28.71
CA LYS A 360 27.48 -11.40 29.62
C LYS A 360 28.49 -10.92 30.66
N GLN A 361 29.47 -10.11 30.26
CA GLN A 361 30.44 -9.53 31.21
C GLN A 361 29.77 -8.59 32.23
N ARG A 362 28.81 -7.75 31.79
CA ARG A 362 28.03 -6.89 32.70
C ARG A 362 27.16 -7.69 33.66
N LYS A 363 26.61 -8.82 33.21
CA LYS A 363 25.84 -9.74 34.06
C LYS A 363 26.73 -10.40 35.12
N GLN A 364 27.89 -10.92 34.73
CA GLN A 364 28.81 -11.60 35.65
C GLN A 364 29.26 -10.70 36.81
N ARG A 365 29.60 -9.43 36.51
CA ARG A 365 29.92 -8.41 37.53
C ARG A 365 28.76 -8.11 38.49
N ARG A 366 27.49 -8.26 38.06
CA ARG A 366 26.31 -8.03 38.92
C ARG A 366 26.08 -9.21 39.85
N VAL A 367 26.22 -10.44 39.34
CA VAL A 367 26.11 -11.67 40.13
C VAL A 367 27.17 -11.71 41.23
N GLU A 368 28.41 -11.34 40.91
CA GLU A 368 29.50 -11.21 41.90
C GLU A 368 29.16 -10.24 43.03
N LYS A 369 28.45 -9.15 42.74
CA LYS A 369 28.04 -8.13 43.71
C LYS A 369 26.75 -8.46 44.46
N ARG A 370 26.09 -9.60 44.20
CA ARG A 370 24.84 -10.06 44.84
C ARG A 370 23.73 -9.00 44.87
N ILE A 371 23.61 -8.20 43.82
CA ILE A 371 22.59 -7.15 43.73
C ILE A 371 21.27 -7.79 43.26
N PRO A 372 20.16 -7.73 44.04
CA PRO A 372 18.86 -8.24 43.61
C PRO A 372 18.28 -7.45 42.43
N ILE A 373 17.62 -8.16 41.52
CA ILE A 373 16.98 -7.62 40.33
C ILE A 373 15.47 -7.83 40.46
N VAL A 374 14.68 -6.83 40.05
CA VAL A 374 13.22 -6.92 39.98
C VAL A 374 12.79 -6.43 38.60
N SER A 375 12.04 -7.26 37.88
CA SER A 375 11.56 -6.93 36.53
C SER A 375 10.05 -6.72 36.54
N ILE A 376 9.60 -5.64 35.90
CA ILE A 376 8.18 -5.32 35.74
C ILE A 376 7.71 -5.78 34.36
N ILE A 377 6.80 -6.77 34.33
CA ILE A 377 6.25 -7.35 33.09
C ILE A 377 4.75 -7.06 32.93
N GLY A 378 4.24 -7.12 31.70
CA GLY A 378 2.82 -6.87 31.40
C GLY A 378 2.60 -6.32 30.00
N TYR A 379 1.34 -6.19 29.60
CA TYR A 379 0.96 -5.66 28.28
C TYR A 379 1.45 -4.22 28.06
N THR A 380 1.62 -3.84 26.80
CA THR A 380 1.85 -2.44 26.42
C THR A 380 0.73 -1.55 26.98
N ASN A 381 1.07 -0.33 27.38
CA ASN A 381 0.14 0.63 27.97
C ASN A 381 -0.51 0.23 29.32
N ALA A 382 -0.08 -0.86 29.97
CA ALA A 382 -0.58 -1.29 31.29
C ALA A 382 -0.04 -0.46 32.48
N GLY A 383 0.62 0.68 32.23
CA GLY A 383 1.17 1.54 33.29
C GLY A 383 2.52 1.09 33.89
N LYS A 384 3.24 0.15 33.26
CA LYS A 384 4.55 -0.35 33.75
C LYS A 384 5.58 0.76 34.01
N SER A 385 5.77 1.65 33.04
CA SER A 385 6.73 2.75 33.15
C SER A 385 6.27 3.81 34.17
N THR A 386 4.96 4.01 34.31
CA THR A 386 4.36 4.85 35.36
C THR A 386 4.67 4.30 36.76
N LEU A 387 4.55 2.98 36.94
CA LEU A 387 4.91 2.30 38.18
C LEU A 387 6.42 2.43 38.48
N LEU A 388 7.28 2.21 37.48
CA LEU A 388 8.74 2.39 37.63
C LEU A 388 9.07 3.81 38.11
N ASN A 389 8.49 4.84 37.49
CA ASN A 389 8.72 6.23 37.86
C ASN A 389 8.27 6.55 39.28
N SER A 390 7.09 6.07 39.66
CA SER A 390 6.56 6.25 41.01
C SER A 390 7.49 5.64 42.06
N LEU A 391 7.99 4.43 41.80
CA LEU A 391 8.92 3.74 42.70
C LEU A 391 10.29 4.41 42.77
N THR A 392 10.83 4.86 41.64
CA THR A 392 12.22 5.34 41.54
C THR A 392 12.37 6.85 41.65
N ARG A 393 11.27 7.61 41.74
CA ARG A 393 11.22 9.09 41.61
C ARG A 393 12.01 9.59 40.39
N SER A 394 12.02 8.80 39.32
CA SER A 394 12.79 9.11 38.11
C SER A 394 11.87 9.66 37.02
N GLY A 395 12.43 10.45 36.11
CA GLY A 395 11.73 11.01 34.96
C GLY A 395 11.82 10.13 33.73
N VAL A 396 11.55 8.81 33.82
CA VAL A 396 11.45 7.99 32.60
C VAL A 396 10.29 8.55 31.78
N PHE A 397 10.52 8.79 30.50
CA PHE A 397 9.52 9.37 29.62
C PHE A 397 8.33 8.41 29.50
N VAL A 398 7.16 8.83 29.99
CA VAL A 398 5.90 8.07 29.87
C VAL A 398 5.07 8.74 28.79
N GLU A 399 4.78 8.00 27.74
CA GLU A 399 3.90 8.43 26.65
C GLU A 399 2.75 7.43 26.56
N GLY A 400 1.52 7.91 26.33
CA GLY A 400 0.34 7.06 26.10
C GLY A 400 0.34 6.38 24.72
N LYS A 401 1.48 5.84 24.29
CA LYS A 401 1.70 5.16 23.02
C LYS A 401 2.25 3.75 23.28
N MET A 402 1.95 2.83 22.36
CA MET A 402 2.49 1.48 22.36
C MET A 402 4.02 1.51 22.28
N PHE A 403 4.66 0.60 23.02
CA PHE A 403 6.12 0.44 23.06
C PHE A 403 6.91 1.71 23.42
N ALA A 404 6.39 2.51 24.35
CA ALA A 404 7.09 3.67 24.90
C ALA A 404 8.52 3.34 25.39
N THR A 405 8.72 2.13 25.93
CA THR A 405 10.03 1.61 26.35
C THR A 405 10.38 0.37 25.54
N LEU A 406 11.35 0.49 24.63
CA LEU A 406 11.93 -0.65 23.90
C LEU A 406 13.26 -1.10 24.51
N ASP A 407 14.12 -0.15 24.87
CA ASP A 407 15.40 -0.42 25.53
C ASP A 407 15.15 -0.67 27.04
N THR A 408 15.72 -1.73 27.60
CA THR A 408 15.52 -2.04 29.03
C THR A 408 16.06 -0.90 29.90
N ALA A 409 15.17 -0.28 30.67
CA ALA A 409 15.53 0.80 31.57
C ALA A 409 15.76 0.24 32.97
N SER A 410 17.02 -0.11 33.29
CA SER A 410 17.41 -0.48 34.65
C SER A 410 17.68 0.77 35.49
N ARG A 411 17.14 0.80 36.72
CA ARG A 411 17.37 1.84 37.71
C ARG A 411 17.72 1.23 39.05
N ARG A 412 18.66 1.84 39.75
CA ARG A 412 19.03 1.44 41.11
C ARG A 412 18.11 2.16 42.10
N LEU A 413 17.36 1.40 42.86
CA LEU A 413 16.56 1.84 43.99
C LEU A 413 17.31 1.52 45.29
N ARG A 414 17.44 2.51 46.18
CA ARG A 414 18.05 2.31 47.50
C ARG A 414 16.95 2.01 48.52
N PHE A 415 16.95 0.80 49.10
CA PHE A 415 16.00 0.42 50.15
C PHE A 415 16.40 1.02 51.51
N PRO A 416 15.47 1.20 52.47
CA PRO A 416 15.73 1.77 53.80
C PRO A 416 16.75 1.03 54.70
N LYS A 417 17.41 -0.04 54.21
CA LYS A 417 18.47 -0.79 54.91
C LYS A 417 19.57 -1.19 53.93
N GLU A 418 20.54 -0.30 53.68
CA GLU A 418 21.82 -0.51 52.94
C GLU A 418 21.85 -1.53 51.77
N ARG A 419 20.73 -1.73 51.09
CA ARG A 419 20.61 -2.69 49.99
C ARG A 419 20.16 -1.95 48.75
N ASP A 420 20.97 -2.09 47.72
CA ASP A 420 20.63 -1.62 46.39
C ASP A 420 19.81 -2.70 45.68
N VAL A 421 18.67 -2.32 45.12
CA VAL A 421 17.86 -3.18 44.23
C VAL A 421 17.91 -2.55 42.84
N ILE A 422 18.03 -3.37 41.80
CA ILE A 422 17.88 -2.90 40.42
C ILE A 422 16.47 -3.22 39.96
N ILE A 423 15.68 -2.21 39.60
CA ILE A 423 14.38 -2.39 38.97
C ILE A 423 14.53 -2.14 37.47
N THR A 424 14.03 -3.06 36.65
CA THR A 424 14.09 -2.97 35.18
C THR A 424 12.69 -2.94 34.59
N ASP A 425 12.41 -1.94 33.75
CA ASP A 425 11.21 -1.91 32.90
C ASP A 425 11.47 -2.72 31.63
N THR A 426 10.55 -3.64 31.31
CA THR A 426 10.67 -4.50 30.13
C THR A 426 9.76 -4.05 29.01
N VAL A 427 10.07 -4.51 27.79
CA VAL A 427 9.19 -4.34 26.64
C VAL A 427 7.80 -4.91 26.97
N GLY A 428 6.75 -4.17 26.62
CA GLY A 428 5.39 -4.64 26.84
C GLY A 428 5.01 -5.79 25.92
N PHE A 429 4.21 -6.72 26.45
CA PHE A 429 3.61 -7.77 25.64
C PHE A 429 2.55 -7.21 24.70
N ILE A 430 2.42 -7.84 23.55
CA ILE A 430 1.38 -7.60 22.54
C ILE A 430 0.89 -8.94 22.01
N ARG A 431 -0.34 -8.99 21.49
CA ARG A 431 -0.79 -10.17 20.74
C ARG A 431 -0.03 -10.32 19.43
N ASP A 432 0.28 -11.56 19.10
CA ASP A 432 0.90 -11.97 17.83
C ASP A 432 2.19 -11.21 17.50
N LEU A 433 3.13 -11.19 18.47
CA LEU A 433 4.46 -10.61 18.25
C LEU A 433 5.18 -11.38 17.12
N PRO A 434 5.80 -10.70 16.13
CA PRO A 434 6.42 -11.38 15.00
C PRO A 434 7.55 -12.32 15.45
N LYS A 435 7.63 -13.53 14.87
CA LYS A 435 8.65 -14.53 15.26
C LYS A 435 10.09 -14.02 15.07
N ASP A 436 10.33 -13.32 13.96
CA ASP A 436 11.64 -12.71 13.68
C ASP A 436 12.03 -11.73 14.79
N LEU A 437 11.03 -11.04 15.33
CA LEU A 437 11.21 -10.10 16.41
C LEU A 437 11.45 -10.80 17.76
N MET A 438 10.72 -11.87 18.06
CA MET A 438 11.01 -12.72 19.23
C MET A 438 12.47 -13.18 19.27
N THR A 439 13.06 -13.53 18.12
CA THR A 439 14.48 -13.93 18.08
C THR A 439 15.44 -12.78 18.36
N ALA A 440 15.11 -11.57 17.92
CA ALA A 440 15.91 -10.37 18.16
C ALA A 440 15.82 -9.92 19.65
N PHE A 441 14.62 -9.94 20.22
CA PHE A 441 14.35 -9.59 21.63
C PHE A 441 14.60 -10.75 22.60
N LYS A 442 15.01 -11.93 22.12
CA LYS A 442 15.40 -13.04 22.99
C LYS A 442 16.47 -12.61 24.00
N SER A 443 17.41 -11.78 23.55
CA SER A 443 18.50 -11.27 24.38
C SER A 443 18.07 -10.25 25.44
N THR A 444 16.96 -9.53 25.23
CA THR A 444 16.35 -8.64 26.24
C THR A 444 15.39 -9.39 27.15
N LEU A 445 14.73 -10.44 26.65
CA LEU A 445 13.95 -11.39 27.48
C LEU A 445 14.84 -12.28 28.34
N GLU A 446 16.09 -12.55 27.95
CA GLU A 446 17.07 -13.25 28.79
C GLU A 446 17.34 -12.51 30.10
N GLU A 447 17.22 -11.17 30.15
CA GLU A 447 17.30 -10.41 31.40
C GLU A 447 16.13 -10.71 32.37
N LEU A 448 15.00 -11.24 31.88
CA LEU A 448 13.90 -11.71 32.73
C LEU A 448 14.20 -13.04 33.42
N GLN A 449 15.00 -13.91 32.80
CA GLN A 449 15.37 -15.19 33.41
C GLN A 449 16.28 -15.01 34.64
N ASP A 450 16.92 -13.85 34.75
CA ASP A 450 17.84 -13.50 35.83
C ASP A 450 17.18 -12.76 37.00
N ALA A 451 15.89 -12.44 36.88
CA ALA A 451 15.12 -11.65 37.84
C ALA A 451 14.45 -12.51 38.92
#